data_AF-A0A0Q7CVR0-F1
#
_entry.id   AF-A0A0Q7CVR0-F1
#
_cell.length_a   1.000
_cell.length_b   1.000
_cell.length_c   1.000
_cell.angle_alpha   90.00
_cell.angle_beta   90.00
_cell.angle_gamma   90.00
#
_symmetry.space_group_name_H-M   'P 1'
#
loop_
_entity.id
_entity.type
_entity.pdbx_description
1 polymer ?
#
loop_
_entity_poly.entity_id
_entity_poly.type
_entity_poly.pdbx_seq_one_letter_code
_entity_poly.pdbx_strand_id
1 'polypeptide(L)' 'MKKLLPLVLVIAAGAAMAHNCPNEMKAIDAKLASSPKLGEADLAKVKALRSDGEAAHKAGKHDESMKALGDAKKILGI' A
#
# COMPACT_ATOMS: atom_id res chain seq x y z
N MET A 1 38.50 -33.40 -3.77
CA MET A 1 37.10 -33.46 -3.29
C MET A 1 37.03 -32.49 -2.12
N LYS A 2 36.21 -31.45 -2.01
CA LYS A 2 34.83 -31.22 -2.45
C LYS A 2 34.68 -29.70 -2.60
N LYS A 3 34.03 -29.26 -3.69
CA LYS A 3 33.76 -27.87 -4.00
C LYS A 3 32.74 -27.25 -3.02
N LEU A 4 32.87 -25.95 -2.81
CA LEU A 4 31.88 -24.91 -2.46
C LEU A 4 30.58 -25.33 -1.76
N LEU A 5 30.23 -24.64 -0.65
CA LEU A 5 29.04 -23.76 -0.60
C LEU A 5 28.96 -22.98 0.74
N PRO A 6 28.97 -21.63 0.78
CA PRO A 6 28.25 -20.90 1.80
C PRO A 6 26.86 -20.59 1.23
N LEU A 7 25.89 -21.45 1.55
CA LEU A 7 24.48 -21.14 1.32
C LEU A 7 23.95 -20.43 2.56
N VAL A 8 24.00 -19.09 2.56
CA VAL A 8 23.18 -18.29 3.46
C VAL A 8 22.35 -17.37 2.59
N LEU A 9 21.16 -17.87 2.26
CA LEU A 9 20.12 -17.14 1.56
C LEU A 9 19.73 -15.90 2.38
N VAL A 10 19.90 -14.72 1.78
CA VAL A 10 19.35 -13.45 2.26
C VAL A 10 17.83 -13.51 2.06
N ILE A 11 17.09 -13.90 3.10
CA ILE A 11 15.62 -13.76 3.14
C ILE A 11 15.27 -12.88 4.34
N ALA A 12 15.55 -11.58 4.23
CA ALA A 12 15.10 -10.58 5.21
C ALA A 12 14.27 -9.45 4.58
N ALA A 13 14.10 -9.41 3.26
CA ALA A 13 13.40 -8.32 2.59
C ALA A 13 11.85 -8.38 2.68
N GLY A 14 11.28 -9.53 3.07
CA GLY A 14 9.82 -9.68 3.14
C GLY A 14 9.16 -9.08 4.39
N ALA A 15 9.91 -8.93 5.49
CA ALA A 15 9.34 -8.47 6.77
C ALA A 15 9.03 -6.97 6.79
N ALA A 16 9.69 -6.15 5.95
CA ALA A 16 9.43 -4.72 5.88
C ALA A 16 8.09 -4.37 5.20
N MET A 17 7.50 -5.30 4.44
CA MET A 17 6.25 -5.06 3.71
C MET A 17 4.98 -5.31 4.54
N ALA A 18 5.08 -6.05 5.65
CA ALA A 18 3.94 -6.45 6.47
C ALA A 18 3.22 -5.26 7.16
N HIS A 19 3.89 -4.12 7.30
CA HIS A 19 3.33 -2.90 7.90
C HIS A 19 3.05 -1.77 6.90
N ASN A 20 3.18 -2.00 5.59
CA ASN A 20 3.08 -0.88 4.66
C ASN A 20 1.62 -0.43 4.41
N CYS A 21 0.65 -1.35 4.35
CA CYS A 21 -0.75 -0.98 4.07
C CYS A 21 -1.30 0.08 5.05
N PRO A 22 -1.13 -0.07 6.39
CA PRO A 22 -1.56 0.97 7.34
C PRO A 22 -0.89 2.32 7.15
N ASN A 23 0.39 2.35 6.74
CA ASN A 23 1.10 3.61 6.48
C ASN A 23 0.58 4.30 5.22
N GLU A 24 0.33 3.55 4.15
CA GLU A 24 -0.25 4.10 2.92
C GLU A 24 -1.66 4.63 3.17
N MET A 25 -2.50 3.91 3.94
CA MET A 25 -3.81 4.40 4.36
C MET A 25 -3.71 5.73 5.10
N LYS A 26 -2.80 5.83 6.09
CA LYS A 26 -2.58 7.08 6.84
C LYS A 26 -2.13 8.24 5.93
N ALA A 27 -1.26 7.98 4.94
CA ALA A 27 -0.82 9.00 4.00
C ALA A 27 -1.97 9.51 3.13
N ILE A 28 -2.84 8.60 2.65
CA ILE A 28 -4.06 8.95 1.91
C ILE A 28 -5.00 9.77 2.80
N ASP A 29 -5.24 9.33 4.03
CA ASP A 29 -6.14 10.01 4.98
C ASP A 29 -5.63 11.43 5.29
N ALA A 30 -4.32 11.58 5.53
CA ALA A 30 -3.70 12.89 5.77
C ALA A 30 -3.82 13.82 4.56
N LYS A 31 -3.63 13.30 3.34
CA LYS A 31 -3.78 14.09 2.11
C LYS A 31 -5.22 14.50 1.89
N LEU A 32 -6.19 13.60 2.11
CA LEU A 32 -7.62 13.90 2.05
C LEU A 32 -8.04 14.96 3.08
N ALA A 33 -7.53 14.88 4.31
CA ALA A 33 -7.78 15.87 5.36
C ALA A 33 -7.24 17.27 5.00
N SER A 34 -6.20 17.33 4.15
CA SER A 34 -5.67 18.59 3.62
C SER A 34 -6.51 19.22 2.51
N SER A 35 -7.70 18.67 2.21
CA SER A 35 -8.62 19.15 1.17
C SER A 35 -7.94 19.37 -0.18
N PRO A 36 -7.42 18.29 -0.81
CA PRO A 36 -6.69 18.39 -2.05
C PRO A 36 -7.60 18.93 -3.16
N LYS A 37 -7.05 19.77 -4.04
CA LYS A 37 -7.76 20.28 -5.22
C LYS A 37 -7.95 19.15 -6.23
N LEU A 38 -9.00 18.36 -6.04
CA LEU A 38 -9.43 17.26 -6.89
C LEU A 38 -10.88 17.48 -7.30
N GLY A 39 -11.27 17.00 -8.48
CA GLY A 39 -12.67 16.95 -8.88
C GLY A 39 -13.46 15.99 -7.98
N GLU A 40 -14.78 16.16 -7.91
CA GLU A 40 -15.64 15.32 -7.07
C GLU A 40 -15.53 13.83 -7.43
N ALA A 41 -15.42 13.51 -8.73
CA ALA A 41 -15.24 12.14 -9.21
C ALA A 41 -13.94 11.51 -8.70
N ASP A 42 -12.83 12.27 -8.71
CA ASP A 42 -11.55 11.79 -8.22
C ASP A 42 -11.54 11.64 -6.70
N LEU A 43 -12.15 12.57 -5.96
CA LEU A 43 -12.33 12.45 -4.51
C LEU A 43 -13.14 11.21 -4.15
N ALA A 44 -14.24 10.95 -4.85
CA ALA A 44 -15.05 9.75 -4.64
C ALA A 44 -14.24 8.48 -4.91
N LYS A 45 -13.48 8.46 -6.02
CA LYS A 45 -12.62 7.32 -6.39
C LYS A 45 -11.51 7.07 -5.37
N VAL A 46 -10.84 8.12 -4.88
CA VAL A 46 -9.81 7.99 -3.83
C VAL A 46 -10.40 7.41 -2.54
N LYS A 47 -11.57 7.88 -2.11
CA LYS A 47 -12.25 7.37 -0.91
C LYS A 47 -12.64 5.90 -1.06
N ALA A 48 -13.17 5.51 -2.22
CA ALA A 48 -13.50 4.12 -2.51
C ALA A 48 -12.25 3.23 -2.47
N LEU A 49 -11.19 3.60 -3.19
CA LEU A 49 -9.92 2.88 -3.20
C LEU A 49 -9.28 2.77 -1.80
N ARG A 50 -9.40 3.81 -0.97
CA ARG A 50 -8.96 3.77 0.42
C ARG A 50 -9.78 2.72 1.20
N SER A 51 -11.10 2.75 1.11
CA SER A 51 -11.98 1.79 1.77
C SER A 51 -11.70 0.35 1.32
N ASP A 52 -11.55 0.13 0.01
CA ASP A 52 -11.23 -1.17 -0.57
C ASP A 52 -9.86 -1.67 -0.09
N GLY A 53 -8.88 -0.77 -0.01
CA GLY A 53 -7.57 -1.05 0.55
C GLY A 53 -7.63 -1.51 2.02
N GLU A 54 -8.44 -0.85 2.85
CA GLU A 54 -8.64 -1.26 4.24
C GLU A 54 -9.35 -2.61 4.34
N ALA A 55 -10.40 -2.84 3.53
CA ALA A 55 -11.14 -4.09 3.52
C ALA A 55 -10.24 -5.27 3.10
N ALA A 56 -9.44 -5.09 2.04
CA ALA A 56 -8.46 -6.07 1.61
C ALA A 56 -7.41 -6.35 2.68
N HIS A 57 -6.90 -5.33 3.37
CA HIS A 57 -5.98 -5.50 4.49
C HIS A 57 -6.60 -6.32 5.63
N LYS A 58 -7.83 -6.01 6.04
CA LYS A 58 -8.57 -6.75 7.08
C LYS A 58 -8.84 -8.20 6.68
N ALA A 59 -8.97 -8.47 5.38
CA ALA A 59 -9.13 -9.81 4.82
C ALA A 59 -7.81 -10.58 4.62
N GLY A 60 -6.66 -10.00 4.99
CA GLY A 60 -5.33 -10.60 4.78
C GLY A 60 -4.83 -10.52 3.33
N LYS A 61 -5.53 -9.82 2.45
CA LYS A 61 -5.22 -9.68 1.03
C LYS A 61 -4.31 -8.48 0.78
N HIS A 62 -3.07 -8.59 1.23
CA HIS A 62 -2.13 -7.45 1.23
C HIS A 62 -1.79 -6.90 -0.16
N ASP A 63 -1.67 -7.75 -1.17
CA ASP A 63 -1.39 -7.30 -2.54
C ASP A 63 -2.56 -6.52 -3.13
N GLU A 64 -3.80 -6.98 -2.90
CA GLU A 64 -5.02 -6.25 -3.30
C GLU A 64 -5.11 -4.90 -2.58
N SER A 65 -4.78 -4.88 -1.28
CA SER A 65 -4.73 -3.65 -0.48
C SER A 65 -3.72 -2.66 -1.06
N MET A 66 -2.47 -3.08 -1.24
CA MET A 66 -1.41 -2.24 -1.79
C MET A 66 -1.73 -1.73 -3.19
N LYS A 67 -2.38 -2.55 -4.03
CA LYS A 67 -2.83 -2.12 -5.35
C LYS A 67 -3.86 -0.99 -5.25
N ALA A 68 -4.91 -1.16 -4.45
CA ALA A 68 -5.95 -0.15 -4.29
C ALA A 68 -5.39 1.16 -3.71
N LEU A 69 -4.57 1.06 -2.65
CA LEU A 69 -3.94 2.20 -2.01
C LEU A 69 -2.95 2.90 -2.96
N GLY A 70 -2.18 2.14 -3.75
CA GLY A 70 -1.29 2.70 -4.77
C GLY A 70 -2.05 3.47 -5.87
N ASP A 71 -3.21 2.97 -6.30
CA ASP A 71 -4.06 3.66 -7.27
C ASP A 71 -4.67 4.95 -6.68
N ALA A 72 -5.05 4.94 -5.39
CA ALA A 72 -5.50 6.15 -4.69
C ALA A 72 -4.40 7.22 -4.60
N LYS A 73 -3.18 6.79 -4.25
CA LYS A 73 -2.01 7.66 -4.15
C LYS A 73 -1.65 8.34 -5.47
N LYS A 74 -1.72 7.62 -6.59
CA LYS A 74 -1.52 8.21 -7.94
C LYS A 74 -2.48 9.35 -8.22
N ILE A 75 -3.77 9.20 -7.87
CA ILE A 75 -4.77 10.27 -8.05
C ILE A 75 -4.45 11.45 -7.13
N LEU A 76 -4.00 11.18 -5.91
CA LEU A 76 -3.62 12.20 -4.93
C LEU A 76 -2.27 12.87 -5.21
N GLY A 77 -1.48 12.33 -6.14
CA GLY A 77 -0.12 12.80 -6.46
C GLY A 77 0.89 12.58 -5.33
N ILE A 78 0.79 11.48 -4.60
CA ILE A 78 1.69 11.09 -3.49
C ILE A 78 2.21 9.66 -3.61
#